data_AF-A0A350R180-F1
#
_entry.id   AF-A0A350R180-F1
#
_cell.length_a   1.000
_cell.length_b   1.000
_cell.length_c   1.000
_cell.angle_alpha   90.00
_cell.angle_beta   90.00
_cell.angle_gamma   90.00
#
_symmetry.space_group_name_H-M   'P 1'
#
loop_
_entity.id
_entity.type
_entity.pdbx_description
1 polymer ?
#
loop_
_entity_poly.entity_id
_entity_poly.type
_entity_poly.pdbx_seq_one_letter_code
_entity_poly.pdbx_strand_id
1 'polypeptide(L)'
;MKKHRLSFIVAVVSLLIGSCGPTKTPSSSTISSSPSQITDSSYLSNISSTDLISSNTTISLSTTVSSNSTSSSTFTPTKPTGKIDDPFSKTTCTNFRIYTIEMINQYGDSLLIHCGGDYDDPNADHSDDFNMLIDAGQSADSGTNGLVRKAVKKYANNDLDVVLFTHGHADHIGGMPGLFNNNNIDVDMFIDFGYIYAGNSGNAPTAGYNSYAEARNRLIAKGTNYCTASASINNSGVCSSKYYLAPDLTFEIIDTGNYINDPFEYVHNSECNNTSIAGLFRYKDFTFLTTGDLDSESVLCKYPDLPNDVTLYKAAHHCSDTSNSAQLLNRITPKYVVMSAACLGAYSNYNTGSTNKDHPNPIALKRIFSKVDKNNVFLNMTMGTIICNIDVDDPTKITFSGEGATKMKNPKKTTDPNAPNIKEEKDLPLVQTYFYNHTLINYSGTESTLANMTKVYPDVTQE
;
A
#
# COMPACT_ATOMS: atom_id res chain seq x y z
N MET A 1 45.20 44.76 -21.97
CA MET A 1 44.38 43.66 -22.55
C MET A 1 43.04 43.66 -21.81
N LYS A 2 42.00 44.38 -22.27
CA LYS A 2 40.86 43.91 -23.13
C LYS A 2 40.28 42.57 -22.62
N LYS A 3 38.98 42.38 -22.29
CA LYS A 3 37.72 43.07 -22.66
C LYS A 3 36.56 42.57 -21.76
N HIS A 4 35.55 43.42 -21.55
CA HIS A 4 34.18 43.09 -21.17
C HIS A 4 33.43 42.28 -22.26
N ARG A 5 32.43 41.48 -21.84
CA ARG A 5 31.25 41.01 -22.61
C ARG A 5 30.09 40.88 -21.60
N LEU A 6 29.10 41.76 -21.52
CA LEU A 6 27.97 42.08 -22.40
C LEU A 6 27.11 40.87 -22.80
N SER A 7 25.91 40.83 -22.20
CA SER A 7 24.80 39.91 -22.48
C SER A 7 24.08 40.28 -23.77
N PHE A 8 23.58 39.29 -24.50
CA PHE A 8 22.59 39.48 -25.56
C PHE A 8 21.48 38.44 -25.40
N ILE A 9 20.26 38.95 -25.24
CA ILE A 9 18.98 38.25 -25.37
C ILE A 9 18.61 38.28 -26.86
N VAL A 10 18.19 37.14 -27.42
CA VAL A 10 17.47 37.10 -28.70
C VAL A 10 16.23 36.23 -28.51
N ALA A 11 15.08 36.89 -28.58
CA ALA A 11 13.78 36.28 -28.81
C ALA A 11 13.54 36.21 -30.33
N VAL A 12 13.03 35.08 -30.83
CA VAL A 12 12.43 35.00 -32.16
C VAL A 12 11.08 34.31 -32.06
N VAL A 13 10.06 35.11 -32.31
CA VAL A 13 8.67 34.76 -32.66
C VAL A 13 8.61 34.46 -34.16
N SER A 14 7.63 33.63 -34.57
CA SER A 14 6.94 33.56 -35.89
C SER A 14 7.02 32.15 -36.49
N LEU A 15 6.04 31.59 -37.20
CA LEU A 15 4.64 31.89 -37.53
C LEU A 15 4.05 30.57 -38.08
N LEU A 16 2.78 30.27 -37.81
CA LEU A 16 2.02 29.17 -38.40
C LEU A 16 1.40 29.57 -39.75
N ILE A 17 1.70 28.83 -40.82
CA ILE A 17 0.93 28.68 -42.08
C ILE A 17 1.49 27.39 -42.74
N GLY A 18 0.79 26.40 -43.30
CA GLY A 18 -0.60 26.06 -43.53
C GLY A 18 -0.64 24.89 -44.55
N SER A 19 -1.71 24.10 -44.50
CA SER A 19 -2.29 23.28 -45.60
C SER A 19 -1.73 21.89 -45.99
N CYS A 20 -2.54 20.87 -45.67
CA CYS A 20 -3.26 19.93 -46.56
C CYS A 20 -2.51 19.00 -47.56
N GLY A 21 -2.78 17.69 -47.43
CA GLY A 21 -3.01 16.78 -48.58
C GLY A 21 -1.99 15.65 -48.82
N PRO A 22 -2.38 14.52 -49.45
CA PRO A 22 -1.97 13.18 -48.99
C PRO A 22 -1.15 12.32 -49.98
N THR A 23 -0.73 11.15 -49.48
CA THR A 23 -0.48 9.86 -50.16
C THR A 23 0.95 9.39 -50.49
N LYS A 24 1.10 8.06 -50.30
CA LYS A 24 2.02 7.06 -50.91
C LYS A 24 3.35 6.74 -50.21
N THR A 25 3.39 5.50 -49.69
CA THR A 25 4.52 4.56 -49.61
C THR A 25 5.31 4.48 -50.93
N PRO A 26 6.65 4.23 -50.95
CA PRO A 26 7.17 2.86 -50.72
C PRO A 26 8.61 2.72 -50.14
N SER A 27 8.91 1.46 -49.77
CA SER A 27 10.21 0.74 -49.85
C SER A 27 11.45 1.19 -49.06
N SER A 28 11.86 0.28 -48.17
CA SER A 28 13.20 -0.21 -47.83
C SER A 28 14.44 0.67 -48.05
N SER A 29 15.16 0.94 -46.95
CA SER A 29 16.62 0.78 -46.87
C SER A 29 17.10 0.73 -45.41
N THR A 30 17.98 -0.22 -45.16
CA THR A 30 18.80 -0.38 -43.94
C THR A 30 19.92 0.66 -43.87
N ILE A 31 20.28 1.16 -42.68
CA ILE A 31 21.64 1.14 -42.09
C ILE A 31 21.66 1.81 -40.69
N SER A 32 22.16 1.02 -39.73
CA SER A 32 22.86 1.29 -38.46
C SER A 32 22.61 2.54 -37.60
N SER A 33 22.28 2.30 -36.33
CA SER A 33 23.23 2.55 -35.22
C SER A 33 22.80 1.81 -33.95
N SER A 34 23.70 1.01 -33.39
CA SER A 34 23.56 0.33 -32.10
C SER A 34 23.78 1.32 -30.93
N PRO A 35 23.25 1.02 -29.74
CA PRO A 35 24.12 0.48 -28.69
C PRO A 35 23.58 -0.78 -28.00
N SER A 36 24.43 -1.80 -27.99
CA SER A 36 24.65 -2.83 -26.95
C SER A 36 23.55 -3.08 -25.91
N GLN A 37 22.80 -4.17 -26.13
CA GLN A 37 22.05 -4.92 -25.11
C GLN A 37 22.90 -6.12 -24.66
N ILE A 38 23.21 -6.19 -23.37
CA ILE A 38 23.66 -7.42 -22.73
C ILE A 38 22.39 -8.14 -22.28
N THR A 39 22.05 -9.23 -22.95
CA THR A 39 21.01 -10.18 -22.51
C THR A 39 21.72 -11.50 -22.21
N ASP A 40 21.88 -11.81 -20.94
CA ASP A 40 22.23 -13.18 -20.53
C ASP A 40 20.93 -13.83 -20.05
N SER A 41 20.27 -14.51 -21.00
CA SER A 41 19.08 -15.33 -20.78
C SER A 41 19.54 -16.77 -20.62
N SER A 42 19.73 -17.20 -19.39
CA SER A 42 20.11 -18.57 -19.08
C SER A 42 19.46 -19.08 -17.79
N TYR A 43 18.14 -18.92 -17.62
CA TYR A 43 17.40 -19.65 -16.58
C TYR A 43 15.94 -20.01 -16.94
N LEU A 44 15.57 -19.97 -18.22
CA LEU A 44 14.27 -20.46 -18.71
C LEU A 44 14.46 -21.27 -19.99
N SER A 45 14.85 -22.54 -19.84
CA SER A 45 14.55 -23.56 -20.85
C SER A 45 14.65 -24.93 -20.20
N ASN A 46 13.49 -25.57 -20.02
CA ASN A 46 13.29 -27.00 -20.29
C ASN A 46 11.88 -27.37 -19.85
N ILE A 47 10.91 -27.10 -20.72
CA ILE A 47 9.85 -28.03 -21.11
C ILE A 47 9.37 -27.52 -22.47
N SER A 48 9.69 -28.26 -23.54
CA SER A 48 9.00 -28.17 -24.81
C SER A 48 8.55 -29.57 -25.18
N SER A 49 7.23 -29.73 -25.23
CA SER A 49 6.52 -30.84 -25.84
C SER A 49 6.57 -30.70 -27.36
N THR A 50 7.17 -31.68 -28.04
CA THR A 50 6.56 -32.47 -29.13
C THR A 50 7.66 -33.25 -29.86
N ASP A 51 7.53 -34.58 -29.91
CA ASP A 51 7.64 -35.35 -31.16
C ASP A 51 7.03 -36.75 -30.94
N LEU A 52 5.95 -36.99 -31.67
CA LEU A 52 5.39 -38.32 -31.92
C LEU A 52 6.23 -38.97 -33.02
N ILE A 53 6.58 -40.26 -32.87
CA ILE A 53 6.39 -41.33 -33.89
C ILE A 53 6.77 -42.69 -33.29
N SER A 54 5.93 -43.67 -33.64
CA SER A 54 5.97 -45.10 -33.39
C SER A 54 7.30 -45.81 -33.70
N SER A 55 7.66 -46.81 -32.89
CA SER A 55 7.77 -48.22 -33.33
C SER A 55 8.31 -49.12 -32.20
N ASN A 56 7.74 -50.32 -32.13
CA ASN A 56 8.08 -51.38 -31.19
C ASN A 56 9.56 -51.77 -31.23
N THR A 57 10.27 -51.70 -30.11
CA THR A 57 11.35 -52.64 -29.82
C THR A 57 11.51 -52.81 -28.31
N THR A 58 11.23 -54.02 -27.83
CA THR A 58 11.47 -54.50 -26.48
C THR A 58 12.99 -54.59 -26.25
N ILE A 59 13.53 -53.79 -25.33
CA ILE A 59 14.85 -54.02 -24.74
C ILE A 59 14.69 -53.97 -23.22
N SER A 60 14.73 -55.15 -22.63
CA SER A 60 14.78 -55.41 -21.20
C SER A 60 16.13 -54.98 -20.62
N LEU A 61 16.13 -54.01 -19.71
CA LEU A 61 17.26 -53.74 -18.82
C LEU A 61 16.84 -53.94 -17.36
N SER A 62 17.60 -54.77 -16.68
CA SER A 62 17.40 -55.23 -15.30
C SER A 62 17.45 -54.09 -14.29
N THR A 63 16.48 -54.12 -13.39
CA THR A 63 16.40 -53.34 -12.16
C THR A 63 17.54 -53.70 -11.20
N THR A 64 18.34 -52.69 -10.84
CA THR A 64 19.04 -52.66 -9.56
C THR A 64 18.58 -51.40 -8.84
N VAL A 65 17.61 -51.56 -7.95
CA VAL A 65 17.16 -50.50 -7.04
C VAL A 65 18.21 -50.40 -5.94
N SER A 66 19.13 -49.45 -6.09
CA SER A 66 19.89 -48.93 -4.95
C SER A 66 19.03 -47.87 -4.30
N SER A 67 18.59 -48.15 -3.07
CA SER A 67 17.89 -47.20 -2.21
C SER A 67 18.82 -46.05 -1.83
N ASN A 68 18.91 -45.03 -2.69
CA ASN A 68 19.38 -43.73 -2.26
C ASN A 68 18.21 -43.06 -1.53
N SER A 69 18.34 -42.97 -0.22
CA SER A 69 17.61 -42.04 0.61
C SER A 69 17.67 -40.65 -0.04
N THR A 70 16.53 -40.19 -0.54
CA THR A 70 16.30 -38.77 -0.81
C THR A 70 16.51 -38.04 0.52
N SER A 71 17.70 -37.51 0.72
CA SER A 71 17.93 -36.44 1.68
C SER A 71 17.05 -35.29 1.20
N SER A 72 15.86 -35.18 1.79
CA SER A 72 15.12 -33.93 1.84
C SER A 72 16.10 -32.91 2.42
N SER A 73 16.70 -32.09 1.56
CA SER A 73 17.40 -30.91 2.01
C SER A 73 16.31 -30.03 2.61
N THR A 74 16.12 -30.12 3.92
CA THR A 74 15.27 -29.21 4.66
C THR A 74 15.81 -27.81 4.36
N PHE A 75 15.05 -27.03 3.59
CA PHE A 75 15.35 -25.62 3.39
C PHE A 75 15.30 -24.97 4.77
N THR A 76 16.47 -24.63 5.31
CA THR A 76 16.58 -23.86 6.55
C THR A 76 16.60 -22.39 6.15
N PRO A 77 15.58 -21.60 6.50
CA PRO A 77 15.58 -20.16 6.27
C PRO A 77 16.81 -19.53 6.89
N THR A 78 17.49 -18.65 6.17
CA THR A 78 18.66 -17.90 6.68
C THR A 78 18.27 -16.63 7.42
N LYS A 79 16.98 -16.28 7.37
CA LYS A 79 16.39 -15.08 7.95
C LYS A 79 15.18 -15.47 8.81
N PRO A 80 14.82 -14.70 9.84
CA PRO A 80 13.67 -14.97 10.68
C PRO A 80 12.40 -15.18 9.87
N THR A 81 11.54 -16.09 10.34
CA THR A 81 10.28 -16.44 9.68
C THR A 81 9.05 -15.90 10.39
N GLY A 82 9.22 -15.29 11.56
CA GLY A 82 8.11 -14.79 12.38
C GLY A 82 7.28 -15.91 12.99
N LYS A 83 7.87 -17.08 13.25
CA LYS A 83 7.21 -18.16 13.99
C LYS A 83 7.33 -17.91 15.49
N ILE A 84 6.56 -18.62 16.31
CA ILE A 84 6.55 -18.38 17.77
C ILE A 84 7.92 -18.61 18.42
N ASP A 85 8.70 -19.56 17.89
CA ASP A 85 10.05 -19.92 18.32
C ASP A 85 11.15 -19.15 17.58
N ASP A 86 10.77 -18.37 16.57
CA ASP A 86 11.65 -17.56 15.71
C ASP A 86 10.92 -16.26 15.31
N PRO A 87 10.57 -15.38 16.28
CA PRO A 87 9.96 -14.10 15.99
C PRO A 87 10.97 -13.19 15.27
N PHE A 88 10.47 -12.17 14.57
CA PHE A 88 11.33 -11.20 13.90
C PHE A 88 12.20 -10.42 14.91
N SER A 89 11.57 -9.82 15.92
CA SER A 89 12.25 -9.28 17.11
C SER A 89 12.13 -10.24 18.30
N LYS A 90 13.21 -10.38 19.06
CA LYS A 90 13.28 -11.20 20.29
C LYS A 90 13.01 -10.38 21.54
N THR A 91 12.94 -9.07 21.43
CA THR A 91 12.69 -8.12 22.50
C THR A 91 11.24 -7.63 22.46
N THR A 92 10.66 -7.36 23.62
CA THR A 92 9.32 -6.77 23.73
C THR A 92 9.35 -5.30 23.30
N CYS A 93 8.24 -4.81 22.75
CA CYS A 93 8.16 -3.40 22.32
C CYS A 93 8.43 -2.44 23.49
N THR A 94 9.43 -1.56 23.34
CA THR A 94 9.69 -0.44 24.26
C THR A 94 9.02 0.85 23.77
N ASN A 95 8.76 0.94 22.48
CA ASN A 95 7.87 1.89 21.81
C ASN A 95 7.01 1.12 20.81
N PHE A 96 5.74 1.50 20.63
CA PHE A 96 4.88 0.93 19.59
C PHE A 96 4.15 2.04 18.84
N ARG A 97 4.47 2.19 17.56
CA ARG A 97 3.92 3.23 16.67
C ARG A 97 3.40 2.64 15.37
N ILE A 98 2.29 3.21 14.92
CA ILE A 98 1.72 2.97 13.60
C ILE A 98 1.69 4.30 12.85
N TYR A 99 2.38 4.35 11.72
CA TYR A 99 2.44 5.52 10.86
C TYR A 99 1.52 5.33 9.66
N THR A 100 0.51 6.19 9.51
CA THR A 100 -0.22 6.32 8.24
C THR A 100 0.44 7.42 7.43
N ILE A 101 1.28 7.03 6.46
CA ILE A 101 2.21 7.95 5.79
C ILE A 101 1.42 8.93 4.90
N GLU A 102 1.85 10.20 4.84
CA GLU A 102 1.29 11.15 3.88
C GLU A 102 1.56 10.70 2.44
N MET A 103 0.56 10.84 1.57
CA MET A 103 0.65 10.38 0.18
C MET A 103 0.68 11.54 -0.82
N ILE A 104 1.42 11.36 -1.91
CA ILE A 104 1.53 12.36 -2.98
C ILE A 104 0.32 12.34 -3.91
N ASN A 105 -0.37 11.19 -4.06
CA ASN A 105 -1.61 11.13 -4.82
C ASN A 105 -2.79 10.61 -4.00
N GLN A 106 -3.98 10.88 -4.53
CA GLN A 106 -5.25 10.76 -3.83
C GLN A 106 -5.49 9.37 -3.22
N TYR A 107 -5.10 8.35 -3.95
CA TYR A 107 -5.31 6.95 -3.59
C TYR A 107 -4.02 6.29 -3.09
N GLY A 108 -2.96 7.05 -2.76
CA GLY A 108 -1.77 6.41 -2.20
C GLY A 108 -2.10 5.66 -0.91
N ASP A 109 -1.50 4.49 -0.71
CA ASP A 109 -1.55 3.79 0.55
C ASP A 109 -0.16 3.33 1.01
N SER A 110 0.14 3.62 2.28
CA SER A 110 1.28 3.03 2.95
C SER A 110 1.15 3.18 4.46
N LEU A 111 1.43 2.09 5.17
CA LEU A 111 1.60 2.07 6.60
C LEU A 111 3.01 1.65 6.94
N LEU A 112 3.56 2.21 8.01
CA LEU A 112 4.75 1.67 8.68
C LEU A 112 4.38 1.31 10.12
N ILE A 113 4.71 0.10 10.53
CA ILE A 113 4.51 -0.41 11.90
C ILE A 113 5.90 -0.55 12.51
N HIS A 114 6.09 0.05 13.69
CA HIS A 114 7.36 0.02 14.39
C HIS A 114 7.14 -0.43 15.84
N CYS A 115 7.93 -1.39 16.29
CA CYS A 115 7.98 -1.87 17.65
C CYS A 115 9.46 -1.97 18.08
N GLY A 116 9.90 -1.15 19.02
CA GLY A 116 11.31 -1.05 19.35
C GLY A 116 11.71 0.28 19.98
N GLY A 117 12.98 0.64 19.91
CA GLY A 117 13.51 1.92 20.38
C GLY A 117 12.91 3.11 19.64
N ASP A 118 12.65 4.23 20.33
CA ASP A 118 12.13 5.44 19.67
C ASP A 118 13.19 6.12 18.79
N TYR A 119 13.00 6.16 17.47
CA TYR A 119 13.95 6.82 16.54
C TYR A 119 14.08 8.33 16.74
N ASP A 120 13.20 8.96 17.54
CA ASP A 120 13.36 10.36 17.96
C ASP A 120 14.32 10.51 19.17
N ASP A 121 14.67 9.42 19.88
CA ASP A 121 15.66 9.39 20.97
C ASP A 121 17.02 8.88 20.46
N PRO A 122 18.07 9.72 20.40
CA PRO A 122 19.39 9.30 19.92
C PRO A 122 20.10 8.27 20.81
N ASN A 123 19.56 7.95 22.00
CA ASN A 123 20.10 6.95 22.91
C ASN A 123 19.29 5.65 22.94
N ALA A 124 18.20 5.56 22.16
CA ALA A 124 17.42 4.34 22.08
C ALA A 124 18.27 3.21 21.46
N ASP A 125 18.08 2.00 22.01
CA ASP A 125 18.65 0.79 21.42
C ASP A 125 17.74 0.31 20.30
N HIS A 126 18.31 0.19 19.11
CA HIS A 126 17.64 -0.23 17.88
C HIS A 126 18.19 -1.56 17.34
N SER A 127 18.93 -2.32 18.17
CA SER A 127 19.63 -3.52 17.73
C SER A 127 18.72 -4.72 17.42
N ASP A 128 17.46 -4.68 17.88
CA ASP A 128 16.46 -5.74 17.73
C ASP A 128 15.05 -5.15 17.55
N ASP A 129 14.96 -3.99 16.89
CA ASP A 129 13.68 -3.37 16.54
C ASP A 129 12.95 -4.18 15.48
N PHE A 130 11.63 -4.14 15.53
CA PHE A 130 10.78 -4.63 14.45
C PHE A 130 10.19 -3.48 13.64
N ASN A 131 10.31 -3.59 12.30
CA ASN A 131 9.77 -2.64 11.33
C ASN A 131 9.03 -3.37 10.20
N MET A 132 7.76 -3.00 9.97
CA MET A 132 6.95 -3.53 8.87
C MET A 132 6.39 -2.43 8.00
N LEU A 133 6.66 -2.50 6.69
CA LEU A 133 6.04 -1.65 5.69
C LEU A 133 4.86 -2.39 5.02
N ILE A 134 3.70 -1.75 4.97
CA ILE A 134 2.54 -2.25 4.23
C ILE A 134 2.23 -1.28 3.10
N ASP A 135 2.34 -1.75 1.87
CA ASP A 135 2.23 -0.96 0.65
C ASP A 135 3.23 0.22 0.57
N ALA A 136 3.37 0.84 -0.59
CA ALA A 136 4.40 1.85 -0.86
C ALA A 136 3.91 3.05 -1.67
N GLY A 137 2.59 3.24 -1.79
CA GLY A 137 2.03 4.34 -2.57
C GLY A 137 2.25 4.18 -4.08
N GLN A 138 2.11 5.29 -4.81
CA GLN A 138 2.51 5.35 -6.23
C GLN A 138 4.03 5.50 -6.38
N SER A 139 4.52 5.44 -7.62
CA SER A 139 5.94 5.60 -7.95
C SER A 139 6.57 6.90 -7.41
N ALA A 140 5.80 7.99 -7.32
CA ALA A 140 6.28 9.25 -6.77
C ALA A 140 6.55 9.18 -5.26
N ASP A 141 5.83 8.34 -4.52
CA ASP A 141 5.92 8.23 -3.06
C ASP A 141 7.23 7.61 -2.58
N SER A 142 7.95 6.91 -3.44
CA SER A 142 9.24 6.30 -3.14
C SER A 142 10.39 6.77 -4.05
N GLY A 143 10.19 7.85 -4.81
CA GLY A 143 11.26 8.55 -5.51
C GLY A 143 12.30 9.16 -4.55
N THR A 144 13.33 9.83 -5.07
CA THR A 144 14.42 10.44 -4.26
C THR A 144 13.91 11.36 -3.14
N ASN A 145 12.77 12.01 -3.34
CA ASN A 145 12.11 12.89 -2.37
C ASN A 145 10.73 12.39 -1.92
N GLY A 146 10.43 11.11 -2.21
CA GLY A 146 9.16 10.46 -1.91
C GLY A 146 8.91 10.36 -0.40
N LEU A 147 7.64 10.39 0.00
CA LEU A 147 7.24 10.40 1.40
C LEU A 147 7.42 9.04 2.07
N VAL A 148 7.15 7.94 1.37
CA VAL A 148 7.40 6.57 1.89
C VAL A 148 8.89 6.34 2.12
N ARG A 149 9.75 6.71 1.16
CA ARG A 149 11.21 6.61 1.36
C ARG A 149 11.67 7.42 2.57
N LYS A 150 11.14 8.63 2.76
CA LYS A 150 11.49 9.47 3.90
C LYS A 150 11.01 8.87 5.22
N ALA A 151 9.80 8.32 5.25
CA ALA A 151 9.26 7.64 6.41
C ALA A 151 10.09 6.41 6.77
N VAL A 152 10.39 5.52 5.82
CA VAL A 152 11.26 4.33 6.03
C VAL A 152 12.65 4.74 6.54
N LYS A 153 13.23 5.80 5.97
CA LYS A 153 14.53 6.30 6.46
C LYS A 153 14.43 6.87 7.88
N LYS A 154 13.35 7.59 8.21
CA LYS A 154 13.19 8.31 9.48
C LYS A 154 12.78 7.38 10.63
N TYR A 155 11.85 6.47 10.36
CA TYR A 155 11.11 5.71 11.37
C TYR A 155 11.43 4.21 11.35
N ALA A 156 12.38 3.80 10.51
CA ALA A 156 12.88 2.42 10.46
C ALA A 156 14.38 2.37 10.12
N ASN A 157 15.07 3.51 10.00
CA ASN A 157 16.48 3.60 9.61
C ASN A 157 16.87 2.80 8.33
N ASN A 158 15.93 2.60 7.39
CA ASN A 158 16.09 1.72 6.22
C ASN A 158 16.22 0.22 6.53
N ASP A 159 15.79 -0.20 7.71
CA ASP A 159 15.71 -1.59 8.14
C ASP A 159 14.24 -2.03 8.16
N LEU A 160 13.91 -3.11 7.45
CA LEU A 160 12.52 -3.59 7.32
C LEU A 160 12.49 -5.10 7.46
N ASP A 161 12.02 -5.62 8.59
CA ASP A 161 11.85 -7.06 8.78
C ASP A 161 10.81 -7.62 7.81
N VAL A 162 9.69 -6.90 7.67
CA VAL A 162 8.56 -7.35 6.86
C VAL A 162 8.15 -6.27 5.87
N VAL A 163 7.95 -6.66 4.63
CA VAL A 163 7.22 -5.84 3.65
C VAL A 163 6.03 -6.63 3.14
N LEU A 164 4.87 -6.00 3.14
CA LEU A 164 3.62 -6.59 2.71
C LEU A 164 2.97 -5.74 1.64
N PHE A 165 2.53 -6.35 0.54
CA PHE A 165 1.76 -5.67 -0.50
C PHE A 165 0.37 -6.28 -0.61
N THR A 166 -0.64 -5.46 -0.38
CA THR A 166 -2.02 -5.92 -0.20
C THR A 166 -2.62 -6.45 -1.50
N HIS A 167 -2.42 -5.75 -2.61
CA HIS A 167 -2.90 -6.12 -3.94
C HIS A 167 -2.15 -5.37 -5.04
N GLY A 168 -2.43 -5.68 -6.31
CA GLY A 168 -1.64 -5.24 -7.46
C GLY A 168 -1.83 -3.80 -7.93
N HIS A 169 -2.70 -2.98 -7.33
CA HIS A 169 -2.94 -1.62 -7.81
C HIS A 169 -1.73 -0.69 -7.62
N ALA A 170 -1.56 0.24 -8.57
CA ALA A 170 -0.33 1.04 -8.71
C ALA A 170 -0.08 1.99 -7.54
N ASP A 171 -1.12 2.33 -6.80
CA ASP A 171 -1.15 3.14 -5.61
C ASP A 171 -0.85 2.38 -4.31
N HIS A 172 -0.65 1.08 -4.42
CA HIS A 172 -0.11 0.20 -3.38
C HIS A 172 1.30 -0.26 -3.74
N ILE A 173 1.50 -0.78 -4.95
CA ILE A 173 2.78 -1.38 -5.37
C ILE A 173 3.75 -0.39 -6.01
N GLY A 174 3.27 0.75 -6.50
CA GLY A 174 4.00 1.59 -7.45
C GLY A 174 5.27 2.21 -6.88
N GLY A 175 5.32 2.46 -5.56
CA GLY A 175 6.51 2.97 -4.90
C GLY A 175 7.61 1.93 -4.71
N MET A 176 7.28 0.64 -4.68
CA MET A 176 8.23 -0.42 -4.37
C MET A 176 9.50 -0.41 -5.26
N PRO A 177 9.40 -0.31 -6.61
CA PRO A 177 10.58 -0.34 -7.46
C PRO A 177 11.54 0.80 -7.15
N GLY A 178 10.99 1.97 -6.82
CA GLY A 178 11.75 3.11 -6.35
C GLY A 178 12.43 2.78 -5.03
N LEU A 179 11.67 2.37 -4.01
CA LEU A 179 12.17 2.16 -2.65
C LEU A 179 13.40 1.24 -2.62
N PHE A 180 13.33 0.09 -3.33
CA PHE A 180 14.36 -0.95 -3.36
C PHE A 180 15.27 -0.91 -4.61
N ASN A 181 15.41 0.26 -5.25
CA ASN A 181 16.34 0.41 -6.39
C ASN A 181 17.81 0.40 -5.97
N ASN A 182 18.10 0.83 -4.74
CA ASN A 182 19.43 0.93 -4.17
C ASN A 182 19.53 -0.12 -3.05
N ASN A 183 20.66 -0.81 -2.94
CA ASN A 183 20.88 -1.94 -2.01
C ASN A 183 21.00 -1.55 -0.53
N ASN A 184 20.27 -0.52 -0.09
CA ASN A 184 20.39 0.06 1.25
C ASN A 184 19.25 -0.32 2.19
N ILE A 185 18.26 -1.09 1.71
CA ILE A 185 17.20 -1.64 2.53
C ILE A 185 17.31 -3.15 2.40
N ASP A 186 17.50 -3.83 3.52
CA ASP A 186 17.37 -5.28 3.60
C ASP A 186 15.94 -5.63 4.03
N VAL A 187 15.48 -6.82 3.62
CA VAL A 187 14.15 -7.32 3.95
C VAL A 187 14.23 -8.78 4.35
N ASP A 188 13.62 -9.14 5.48
CA ASP A 188 13.63 -10.51 5.96
C ASP A 188 12.49 -11.34 5.37
N MET A 189 11.28 -10.77 5.35
CA MET A 189 10.10 -11.40 4.79
C MET A 189 9.36 -10.47 3.83
N PHE A 190 9.10 -10.99 2.63
CA PHE A 190 8.26 -10.37 1.63
C PHE A 190 6.94 -11.12 1.51
N ILE A 191 5.82 -10.43 1.75
CA ILE A 191 4.47 -11.00 1.64
C ILE A 191 3.69 -10.26 0.56
N ASP A 192 3.09 -10.96 -0.40
CA ASP A 192 2.21 -10.31 -1.38
C ASP A 192 1.01 -11.16 -1.82
N PHE A 193 0.24 -10.61 -2.75
CA PHE A 193 -0.99 -11.17 -3.29
C PHE A 193 -0.79 -12.38 -4.23
N GLY A 194 0.43 -12.62 -4.72
CA GLY A 194 0.82 -13.87 -5.37
C GLY A 194 0.48 -14.08 -6.85
N TYR A 195 -0.24 -13.17 -7.52
CA TYR A 195 -0.68 -13.29 -8.93
C TYR A 195 -0.01 -12.26 -9.87
N ILE A 196 -0.38 -12.25 -11.16
CA ILE A 196 0.03 -11.25 -12.16
C ILE A 196 -1.02 -10.16 -12.32
N TYR A 197 -0.67 -8.90 -12.06
CA TYR A 197 -1.61 -7.79 -12.25
C TYR A 197 -1.63 -7.27 -13.69
N ALA A 198 -2.78 -7.44 -14.36
CA ALA A 198 -2.99 -7.10 -15.78
C ALA A 198 -3.70 -5.76 -16.04
N GLY A 199 -4.23 -5.11 -15.00
CA GLY A 199 -4.97 -3.85 -15.17
C GLY A 199 -6.27 -4.04 -15.94
N ASN A 200 -6.59 -3.12 -16.86
CA ASN A 200 -7.93 -3.00 -17.44
C ASN A 200 -8.21 -3.87 -18.68
N SER A 201 -7.21 -4.46 -19.34
CA SER A 201 -7.44 -5.19 -20.60
C SER A 201 -6.34 -6.18 -20.95
N GLY A 202 -6.76 -7.40 -21.31
CA GLY A 202 -5.91 -8.46 -21.88
C GLY A 202 -5.04 -9.18 -20.85
N ASN A 203 -4.46 -10.31 -21.24
CA ASN A 203 -3.60 -11.13 -20.38
C ASN A 203 -2.14 -10.71 -20.53
N ALA A 204 -1.85 -9.46 -20.17
CA ALA A 204 -0.49 -8.92 -20.15
C ALA A 204 -0.26 -8.15 -18.86
N PRO A 205 0.89 -8.33 -18.18
CA PRO A 205 1.19 -7.58 -16.98
C PRO A 205 1.32 -6.08 -17.29
N THR A 206 0.87 -5.25 -16.36
CA THR A 206 1.14 -3.80 -16.47
C THR A 206 2.64 -3.52 -16.33
N ALA A 207 3.12 -2.42 -16.91
CA ALA A 207 4.52 -2.01 -16.74
C ALA A 207 4.88 -1.78 -15.26
N GLY A 208 3.97 -1.22 -14.47
CA GLY A 208 4.14 -1.04 -13.03
C GLY A 208 4.31 -2.37 -12.29
N TYR A 209 3.47 -3.37 -12.62
CA TYR A 209 3.62 -4.72 -12.08
C TYR A 209 4.96 -5.36 -12.45
N ASN A 210 5.41 -5.22 -13.70
CA ASN A 210 6.71 -5.77 -14.10
C ASN A 210 7.86 -5.18 -13.27
N SER A 211 7.89 -3.86 -13.09
CA SER A 211 8.91 -3.22 -12.24
C SER A 211 8.82 -3.66 -10.78
N TYR A 212 7.61 -3.86 -10.27
CA TYR A 212 7.36 -4.41 -8.93
C TYR A 212 7.91 -5.84 -8.79
N ALA A 213 7.55 -6.73 -9.72
CA ALA A 213 7.98 -8.12 -9.71
C ALA A 213 9.50 -8.24 -9.85
N GLU A 214 10.13 -7.41 -10.67
CA GLU A 214 11.60 -7.32 -10.74
C GLU A 214 12.22 -6.92 -9.40
N ALA A 215 11.65 -5.93 -8.71
CA ALA A 215 12.14 -5.50 -7.40
C ALA A 215 11.97 -6.60 -6.34
N ARG A 216 10.82 -7.27 -6.31
CA ARG A 216 10.56 -8.42 -5.44
C ARG A 216 11.56 -9.54 -5.71
N ASN A 217 11.75 -9.92 -6.96
CA ASN A 217 12.65 -11.01 -7.33
C ASN A 217 14.11 -10.69 -6.97
N ARG A 218 14.53 -9.41 -7.01
CA ARG A 218 15.85 -8.99 -6.53
C ARG A 218 16.02 -9.18 -5.02
N LEU A 219 14.97 -8.94 -4.21
CA LEU A 219 15.01 -9.19 -2.77
C LEU A 219 15.09 -10.70 -2.50
N ILE A 220 14.24 -11.49 -3.16
CA ILE A 220 14.27 -12.97 -3.05
C ILE A 220 15.65 -13.53 -3.40
N ALA A 221 16.27 -13.04 -4.49
CA ALA A 221 17.60 -13.47 -4.90
C ALA A 221 18.72 -13.12 -3.89
N LYS A 222 18.47 -12.18 -2.96
CA LYS A 222 19.37 -11.84 -1.85
C LYS A 222 19.09 -12.65 -0.57
N GLY A 223 18.11 -13.56 -0.60
CA GLY A 223 17.77 -14.41 0.54
C GLY A 223 16.59 -13.92 1.37
N THR A 224 15.84 -12.92 0.93
CA THR A 224 14.55 -12.55 1.53
C THR A 224 13.58 -13.72 1.42
N ASN A 225 12.97 -14.12 2.53
CA ASN A 225 11.92 -15.13 2.54
C ASN A 225 10.68 -14.58 1.79
N TYR A 226 9.97 -15.41 1.03
CA TYR A 226 8.82 -14.99 0.25
C TYR A 226 7.57 -15.81 0.53
N CYS A 227 6.46 -15.12 0.72
CA CYS A 227 5.15 -15.69 0.94
C CYS A 227 4.08 -15.00 0.11
N THR A 228 3.18 -15.79 -0.47
CA THR A 228 1.92 -15.27 -0.99
C THR A 228 0.85 -15.33 0.11
N ALA A 229 -0.17 -14.49 0.03
CA ALA A 229 -1.31 -14.52 0.94
C ALA A 229 -1.96 -15.92 0.99
N SER A 230 -2.07 -16.58 -0.17
CA SER A 230 -2.56 -17.95 -0.27
C SER A 230 -1.64 -18.96 0.45
N ALA A 231 -0.32 -18.87 0.28
CA ALA A 231 0.63 -19.73 1.00
C ALA A 231 0.59 -19.49 2.52
N SER A 232 0.42 -18.24 2.96
CA SER A 232 0.31 -17.86 4.37
C SER A 232 -0.93 -18.46 5.03
N ILE A 233 -2.14 -18.28 4.47
CA ILE A 233 -3.35 -18.87 5.06
C ILE A 233 -3.31 -20.40 5.12
N ASN A 234 -2.57 -21.03 4.20
CA ASN A 234 -2.36 -22.48 4.15
C ASN A 234 -1.13 -22.95 4.96
N ASN A 235 -0.45 -22.06 5.68
CA ASN A 235 0.76 -22.36 6.47
C ASN A 235 1.81 -23.17 5.68
N SER A 236 2.02 -22.81 4.41
CA SER A 236 2.84 -23.56 3.47
C SER A 236 4.31 -23.13 3.49
N GLY A 237 5.22 -24.09 3.62
CA GLY A 237 6.66 -23.84 3.63
C GLY A 237 7.11 -22.97 4.81
N VAL A 238 7.68 -21.80 4.51
CA VAL A 238 8.10 -20.82 5.52
C VAL A 238 6.96 -19.88 5.94
N CYS A 239 5.83 -19.92 5.24
CA CYS A 239 4.71 -19.02 5.44
C CYS A 239 3.83 -19.46 6.60
N SER A 240 3.20 -18.48 7.25
CA SER A 240 2.31 -18.68 8.38
C SER A 240 1.07 -17.81 8.19
N SER A 241 -0.08 -18.24 8.71
CA SER A 241 -1.24 -17.36 8.79
C SER A 241 -1.08 -16.34 9.91
N LYS A 242 -0.22 -16.62 10.89
CA LYS A 242 0.07 -15.78 12.05
C LYS A 242 1.59 -15.62 12.24
N TYR A 243 2.04 -14.37 12.24
CA TYR A 243 3.42 -13.96 12.43
C TYR A 243 3.61 -13.32 13.80
N TYR A 244 4.70 -13.67 14.48
CA TYR A 244 5.17 -13.08 15.72
C TYR A 244 6.21 -12.01 15.37
N LEU A 245 5.78 -10.75 15.44
CA LEU A 245 6.60 -9.59 15.08
C LEU A 245 7.58 -9.27 16.21
N ALA A 246 7.07 -9.35 17.44
CA ALA A 246 7.80 -9.30 18.69
C ALA A 246 7.09 -10.25 19.68
N PRO A 247 7.64 -10.55 20.88
CA PRO A 247 7.03 -11.47 21.83
C PRO A 247 5.58 -11.12 22.23
N ASP A 248 5.23 -9.83 22.24
CA ASP A 248 3.90 -9.32 22.61
C ASP A 248 3.12 -8.70 21.43
N LEU A 249 3.67 -8.73 20.21
CA LEU A 249 3.06 -8.20 19.00
C LEU A 249 2.91 -9.28 17.93
N THR A 250 1.68 -9.53 17.48
CA THR A 250 1.40 -10.50 16.41
C THR A 250 0.65 -9.85 15.25
N PHE A 251 0.86 -10.40 14.05
CA PHE A 251 0.16 -10.06 12.82
C PHE A 251 -0.47 -11.31 12.23
N GLU A 252 -1.76 -11.28 11.96
CA GLU A 252 -2.50 -12.38 11.37
C GLU A 252 -3.09 -11.98 10.02
N ILE A 253 -2.87 -12.81 9.01
CA ILE A 253 -3.53 -12.68 7.71
C ILE A 253 -4.89 -13.38 7.81
N ILE A 254 -5.95 -12.60 7.69
CA ILE A 254 -7.33 -13.10 7.70
C ILE A 254 -7.59 -13.81 6.38
N ASP A 255 -8.07 -15.06 6.44
CA ASP A 255 -8.55 -15.77 5.26
C ASP A 255 -9.88 -15.17 4.77
N THR A 256 -9.81 -14.45 3.65
CA THR A 256 -10.97 -13.84 2.99
C THR A 256 -11.69 -14.79 2.05
N GLY A 257 -11.08 -15.94 1.73
CA GLY A 257 -11.50 -16.86 0.67
C GLY A 257 -11.20 -16.38 -0.76
N ASN A 258 -10.53 -15.22 -0.92
CA ASN A 258 -10.30 -14.60 -2.24
C ASN A 258 -8.83 -14.59 -2.66
N TYR A 259 -7.91 -15.16 -1.87
CA TYR A 259 -6.49 -15.19 -2.24
C TYR A 259 -6.21 -16.22 -3.34
N ILE A 260 -5.47 -15.79 -4.36
CA ILE A 260 -5.18 -16.58 -5.55
C ILE A 260 -3.93 -17.42 -5.33
N ASN A 261 -4.00 -18.71 -5.68
CA ASN A 261 -2.90 -19.66 -5.54
C ASN A 261 -2.10 -19.84 -6.83
N ASP A 262 -2.66 -19.51 -8.00
CA ASP A 262 -1.94 -19.63 -9.26
C ASP A 262 -1.07 -18.39 -9.52
N PRO A 263 0.27 -18.49 -9.49
CA PRO A 263 1.14 -17.36 -9.72
C PRO A 263 1.17 -16.88 -11.18
N PHE A 264 0.53 -17.60 -12.09
CA PHE A 264 0.40 -17.23 -13.50
C PHE A 264 -0.98 -16.66 -13.85
N GLU A 265 -1.88 -16.54 -12.86
CA GLU A 265 -3.20 -15.96 -13.06
C GLU A 265 -3.09 -14.45 -13.29
N TYR A 266 -3.80 -13.97 -14.31
CA TYR A 266 -3.90 -12.55 -14.65
C TYR A 266 -5.14 -11.96 -13.99
N VAL A 267 -4.92 -11.07 -13.03
CA VAL A 267 -6.01 -10.38 -12.31
C VAL A 267 -6.21 -8.99 -12.87
N HIS A 268 -7.48 -8.65 -13.10
CA HIS A 268 -7.88 -7.37 -13.68
C HIS A 268 -8.32 -6.36 -12.63
N ASN A 269 -8.31 -5.08 -13.01
CA ASN A 269 -8.62 -3.95 -12.12
C ASN A 269 -9.98 -4.06 -11.41
N SER A 270 -10.98 -4.70 -12.01
CA SER A 270 -12.31 -4.88 -11.41
C SER A 270 -12.35 -5.90 -10.27
N GLU A 271 -11.33 -6.75 -10.16
CA GLU A 271 -11.28 -7.88 -9.22
C GLU A 271 -10.19 -7.69 -8.16
N CYS A 272 -9.12 -6.97 -8.51
CA CYS A 272 -7.90 -6.78 -7.73
C CYS A 272 -8.14 -6.28 -6.29
N ASN A 273 -9.13 -5.42 -6.06
CA ASN A 273 -9.47 -4.94 -4.71
C ASN A 273 -9.88 -6.09 -3.77
N ASN A 274 -10.64 -7.07 -4.28
CA ASN A 274 -11.17 -8.16 -3.46
C ASN A 274 -10.12 -9.21 -3.08
N THR A 275 -8.92 -9.12 -3.67
CA THR A 275 -7.78 -9.95 -3.29
C THR A 275 -6.88 -9.26 -2.26
N SER A 276 -7.23 -8.05 -1.79
CA SER A 276 -6.48 -7.31 -0.77
C SER A 276 -6.24 -8.16 0.47
N ILE A 277 -4.98 -8.23 0.90
CA ILE A 277 -4.61 -8.91 2.13
C ILE A 277 -5.23 -8.16 3.32
N ALA A 278 -6.14 -8.83 4.02
CA ALA A 278 -6.68 -8.36 5.28
C ALA A 278 -5.81 -8.82 6.45
N GLY A 279 -5.41 -7.88 7.28
CA GLY A 279 -4.43 -8.04 8.34
C GLY A 279 -4.95 -7.60 9.70
N LEU A 280 -4.73 -8.42 10.72
CA LEU A 280 -5.11 -8.16 12.10
C LEU A 280 -3.90 -8.19 13.02
N PHE A 281 -3.57 -7.04 13.58
CA PHE A 281 -2.53 -6.89 14.58
C PHE A 281 -3.12 -7.04 15.97
N ARG A 282 -2.40 -7.72 16.86
CA ARG A 282 -2.72 -7.80 18.29
C ARG A 282 -1.47 -7.51 19.11
N TYR A 283 -1.59 -6.52 20.00
CA TYR A 283 -0.60 -6.13 20.99
C TYR A 283 -1.26 -6.03 22.36
N LYS A 284 -1.10 -7.06 23.20
CA LYS A 284 -1.87 -7.17 24.46
C LYS A 284 -3.38 -6.98 24.16
N ASP A 285 -4.04 -5.99 24.76
CA ASP A 285 -5.47 -5.67 24.54
C ASP A 285 -5.70 -4.71 23.35
N PHE A 286 -4.64 -4.19 22.71
CA PHE A 286 -4.76 -3.36 21.51
C PHE A 286 -4.95 -4.24 20.27
N THR A 287 -5.92 -3.87 19.43
CA THR A 287 -6.14 -4.51 18.13
C THR A 287 -6.16 -3.48 17.00
N PHE A 288 -5.53 -3.82 15.88
CA PHE A 288 -5.54 -2.99 14.67
C PHE A 288 -5.92 -3.82 13.44
N LEU A 289 -6.97 -3.39 12.75
CA LEU A 289 -7.45 -4.00 11.51
C LEU A 289 -7.14 -3.11 10.30
N THR A 290 -6.50 -3.68 9.30
CA THR A 290 -6.32 -3.10 7.96
C THR A 290 -6.73 -4.10 6.89
N THR A 291 -7.39 -3.65 5.83
CA THR A 291 -7.97 -4.55 4.81
C THR A 291 -7.57 -4.17 3.39
N GLY A 292 -6.55 -3.32 3.24
CA GLY A 292 -6.23 -2.69 1.95
C GLY A 292 -7.48 -2.07 1.34
N ASP A 293 -7.78 -2.47 0.11
CA ASP A 293 -8.89 -1.95 -0.68
C ASP A 293 -10.06 -2.93 -0.81
N LEU A 294 -10.21 -3.85 0.15
CA LEU A 294 -11.25 -4.86 0.12
C LEU A 294 -12.67 -4.26 0.06
N ASP A 295 -13.32 -4.36 -1.10
CA ASP A 295 -14.71 -3.92 -1.29
C ASP A 295 -15.73 -4.92 -0.73
N SER A 296 -15.49 -6.23 -0.90
CA SER A 296 -16.41 -7.30 -0.49
C SER A 296 -16.28 -7.69 1.00
N GLU A 297 -16.29 -6.71 1.90
CA GLU A 297 -15.95 -6.86 3.32
C GLU A 297 -16.80 -7.86 4.12
N SER A 298 -17.98 -8.23 3.63
CA SER A 298 -18.86 -9.21 4.29
C SER A 298 -18.17 -10.57 4.54
N VAL A 299 -17.13 -10.89 3.76
CA VAL A 299 -16.31 -12.10 3.96
C VAL A 299 -15.59 -12.08 5.31
N LEU A 300 -15.13 -10.92 5.77
CA LEU A 300 -14.43 -10.77 7.04
C LEU A 300 -15.34 -11.10 8.23
N CYS A 301 -16.63 -10.81 8.12
CA CYS A 301 -17.60 -11.11 9.18
C CYS A 301 -17.76 -12.61 9.46
N LYS A 302 -17.29 -13.47 8.54
CA LYS A 302 -17.28 -14.93 8.70
C LYS A 302 -16.03 -15.43 9.41
N TYR A 303 -15.01 -14.59 9.57
CA TYR A 303 -13.77 -14.97 10.22
C TYR A 303 -14.00 -15.14 11.74
N PRO A 304 -13.81 -16.34 12.30
CA PRO A 304 -14.18 -16.63 13.68
C PRO A 304 -13.47 -15.75 14.72
N ASP A 305 -12.19 -15.48 14.49
CA ASP A 305 -11.33 -14.78 15.45
C ASP A 305 -11.30 -13.26 15.25
N LEU A 306 -12.15 -12.72 14.36
CA LEU A 306 -12.28 -11.26 14.19
C LEU A 306 -12.83 -10.64 15.49
N PRO A 307 -12.11 -9.73 16.17
CA PRO A 307 -12.60 -9.11 17.40
C PRO A 307 -13.86 -8.27 17.14
N ASN A 308 -14.71 -8.15 18.16
CA ASN A 308 -15.90 -7.28 18.08
C ASN A 308 -15.56 -5.83 18.45
N ASP A 309 -14.43 -5.61 19.09
CA ASP A 309 -13.95 -4.39 19.72
C ASP A 309 -12.58 -4.02 19.15
N VAL A 310 -12.55 -3.70 17.85
CA VAL A 310 -11.34 -3.26 17.18
C VAL A 310 -10.89 -1.91 17.75
N THR A 311 -9.65 -1.80 18.22
CA THR A 311 -9.15 -0.55 18.80
C THR A 311 -8.91 0.49 17.70
N LEU A 312 -8.19 0.09 16.64
CA LEU A 312 -7.90 0.92 15.48
C LEU A 312 -8.35 0.22 14.20
N TYR A 313 -9.06 0.94 13.34
CA TYR A 313 -9.40 0.48 12.00
C TYR A 313 -8.82 1.46 10.97
N LYS A 314 -8.07 0.96 10.00
CA LYS A 314 -7.75 1.75 8.81
C LYS A 314 -8.91 1.62 7.83
N ALA A 315 -9.57 2.72 7.51
CA ALA A 315 -10.65 2.73 6.54
C ALA A 315 -10.17 2.13 5.21
N ALA A 316 -10.87 1.09 4.76
CA ALA A 316 -10.59 0.38 3.53
C ALA A 316 -10.75 1.28 2.30
N HIS A 317 -9.94 1.03 1.27
CA HIS A 317 -10.08 1.64 -0.05
C HIS A 317 -10.17 3.16 0.03
N HIS A 318 -9.24 3.77 0.78
CA HIS A 318 -9.17 5.21 1.02
C HIS A 318 -10.44 5.85 1.61
N CYS A 319 -11.32 5.07 2.26
CA CYS A 319 -12.67 5.47 2.63
C CYS A 319 -13.64 5.59 1.42
N SER A 320 -13.59 4.63 0.49
CA SER A 320 -14.56 4.47 -0.60
C SER A 320 -15.93 4.02 -0.10
N ASP A 321 -17.00 4.37 -0.84
CA ASP A 321 -18.38 3.96 -0.58
C ASP A 321 -18.70 2.51 -0.98
N THR A 322 -17.85 1.90 -1.81
CA THR A 322 -17.85 0.46 -2.10
C THR A 322 -17.31 -0.38 -0.95
N SER A 323 -16.62 0.25 0.00
CA SER A 323 -16.07 -0.34 1.21
C SER A 323 -16.72 0.29 2.48
N ASN A 324 -16.17 0.00 3.66
CA ASN A 324 -16.59 0.54 4.96
C ASN A 324 -18.09 0.30 5.22
N SER A 325 -18.53 -0.91 4.92
CA SER A 325 -19.89 -1.40 4.99
C SER A 325 -20.44 -1.32 6.41
N ALA A 326 -21.74 -1.05 6.52
CA ALA A 326 -22.41 -1.08 7.81
C ALA A 326 -22.32 -2.46 8.48
N GLN A 327 -22.26 -3.55 7.70
CA GLN A 327 -22.10 -4.90 8.22
C GLN A 327 -20.76 -5.07 8.94
N LEU A 328 -19.64 -4.70 8.30
CA LEU A 328 -18.32 -4.79 8.92
C LEU A 328 -18.23 -3.85 10.13
N LEU A 329 -18.62 -2.59 9.99
CA LEU A 329 -18.51 -1.62 11.10
C LEU A 329 -19.40 -1.99 12.30
N ASN A 330 -20.55 -2.64 12.08
CA ASN A 330 -21.35 -3.23 13.16
C ASN A 330 -20.67 -4.43 13.82
N ARG A 331 -19.86 -5.18 13.07
CA ARG A 331 -19.18 -6.39 13.54
C ARG A 331 -17.92 -6.09 14.33
N ILE A 332 -17.18 -5.03 13.99
CA ILE A 332 -15.88 -4.71 14.61
C ILE A 332 -15.91 -3.53 15.58
N THR A 333 -17.00 -2.76 15.59
CA THR A 333 -17.24 -1.58 16.45
C THR A 333 -15.97 -0.78 16.81
N PRO A 334 -15.31 -0.14 15.82
CA PRO A 334 -13.97 0.36 16.02
C PRO A 334 -13.93 1.59 16.93
N LYS A 335 -12.93 1.70 17.81
CA LYS A 335 -12.77 2.87 18.70
C LYS A 335 -12.17 4.09 17.98
N TYR A 336 -11.19 3.86 17.11
CA TYR A 336 -10.53 4.86 16.28
C TYR A 336 -10.51 4.46 14.82
N VAL A 337 -10.56 5.45 13.93
CA VAL A 337 -10.39 5.25 12.49
C VAL A 337 -9.33 6.17 11.93
N VAL A 338 -8.39 5.60 11.17
CA VAL A 338 -7.43 6.36 10.36
C VAL A 338 -7.73 6.15 8.88
N MET A 339 -7.48 7.16 8.07
CA MET A 339 -7.70 7.14 6.63
C MET A 339 -6.42 7.53 5.91
N SER A 340 -6.06 6.73 4.89
CA SER A 340 -5.08 7.14 3.89
C SER A 340 -5.80 7.62 2.64
N ALA A 341 -5.82 8.93 2.44
CA ALA A 341 -6.29 9.56 1.21
C ALA A 341 -5.60 10.94 1.08
N ALA A 342 -5.19 11.33 -0.12
CA ALA A 342 -4.66 12.67 -0.38
C ALA A 342 -5.62 13.51 -1.22
N CYS A 343 -5.54 14.84 -1.18
CA CYS A 343 -6.26 15.70 -2.12
C CYS A 343 -5.29 16.32 -3.11
N LEU A 344 -5.55 16.10 -4.40
CA LEU A 344 -4.72 16.59 -5.52
C LEU A 344 -5.01 18.06 -5.89
N GLY A 345 -6.03 18.68 -5.27
CA GLY A 345 -6.55 20.01 -5.58
C GLY A 345 -6.49 21.02 -4.42
N ALA A 346 -6.85 22.28 -4.69
CA ALA A 346 -7.24 23.20 -3.62
C ALA A 346 -8.56 22.73 -3.00
N TYR A 347 -8.87 23.14 -1.77
CA TYR A 347 -10.09 22.79 -1.04
C TYR A 347 -11.38 23.00 -1.87
N SER A 348 -11.36 23.92 -2.85
CA SER A 348 -12.49 24.20 -3.75
C SER A 348 -12.71 23.19 -4.89
N ASN A 349 -11.75 22.29 -5.14
CA ASN A 349 -11.74 21.43 -6.33
C ASN A 349 -12.01 19.95 -5.99
N TYR A 350 -12.42 19.66 -4.76
CA TYR A 350 -12.90 18.34 -4.36
C TYR A 350 -14.34 18.18 -4.86
N ASN A 351 -14.58 17.27 -5.79
CA ASN A 351 -15.85 17.21 -6.50
C ASN A 351 -16.77 16.23 -5.77
N THR A 352 -17.88 16.68 -5.18
CA THR A 352 -18.74 15.86 -4.29
C THR A 352 -20.04 15.33 -4.91
N GLY A 353 -20.08 15.18 -6.25
CA GLY A 353 -21.24 14.70 -7.01
C GLY A 353 -21.72 13.26 -6.74
N SER A 354 -22.86 12.90 -7.31
CA SER A 354 -23.58 11.64 -7.03
C SER A 354 -22.98 10.36 -7.65
N THR A 355 -21.80 10.42 -8.28
CA THR A 355 -21.13 9.30 -8.97
C THR A 355 -19.66 9.14 -8.55
N ASN A 356 -19.35 9.48 -7.31
CA ASN A 356 -18.02 9.97 -6.96
C ASN A 356 -16.94 8.93 -6.70
N LYS A 357 -15.82 9.11 -7.41
CA LYS A 357 -14.55 8.43 -7.17
C LYS A 357 -13.67 9.11 -6.10
N ASP A 358 -14.06 10.30 -5.61
CA ASP A 358 -13.21 11.05 -4.67
C ASP A 358 -13.23 10.45 -3.25
N HIS A 359 -12.05 10.41 -2.62
CA HIS A 359 -11.80 9.82 -1.30
C HIS A 359 -11.18 10.82 -0.31
N PRO A 360 -11.69 10.92 0.95
CA PRO A 360 -12.74 10.08 1.54
C PRO A 360 -14.15 10.34 1.00
N ASN A 361 -14.92 9.27 0.75
CA ASN A 361 -16.27 9.37 0.20
C ASN A 361 -17.30 9.69 1.32
N PRO A 362 -18.23 10.64 1.11
CA PRO A 362 -19.23 11.03 2.11
C PRO A 362 -20.14 9.89 2.60
N ILE A 363 -20.46 8.91 1.75
CA ILE A 363 -21.29 7.77 2.13
C ILE A 363 -20.54 6.87 3.11
N ALA A 364 -19.26 6.63 2.88
CA ALA A 364 -18.40 5.86 3.79
C ALA A 364 -18.20 6.60 5.12
N LEU A 365 -17.92 7.91 5.08
CA LEU A 365 -17.82 8.75 6.27
C LEU A 365 -19.09 8.69 7.13
N LYS A 366 -20.28 8.76 6.51
CA LYS A 366 -21.56 8.59 7.22
C LYS A 366 -21.62 7.25 7.97
N ARG A 367 -21.23 6.16 7.32
CA ARG A 367 -21.24 4.82 7.96
C ARG A 367 -20.29 4.79 9.14
N ILE A 368 -19.07 5.33 8.99
CA ILE A 368 -18.07 5.42 10.05
C ILE A 368 -18.58 6.27 11.23
N PHE A 369 -19.05 7.49 11.01
CA PHE A 369 -19.56 8.35 12.09
C PHE A 369 -20.82 7.81 12.77
N SER A 370 -21.55 6.87 12.15
CA SER A 370 -22.65 6.19 12.81
C SER A 370 -22.21 5.12 13.82
N LYS A 371 -20.90 4.82 13.89
CA LYS A 371 -20.32 3.74 14.71
C LYS A 371 -19.16 4.21 15.59
N VAL A 372 -18.50 5.30 15.22
CA VAL A 372 -17.27 5.80 15.86
C VAL A 372 -17.51 7.23 16.31
N ASP A 373 -16.97 7.61 17.48
CA ASP A 373 -16.93 9.01 17.89
C ASP A 373 -16.22 9.84 16.80
N LYS A 374 -16.87 10.91 16.36
CA LYS A 374 -16.34 11.79 15.32
C LYS A 374 -14.97 12.41 15.66
N ASN A 375 -14.66 12.55 16.95
CA ASN A 375 -13.35 13.03 17.42
C ASN A 375 -12.25 11.95 17.36
N ASN A 376 -12.59 10.71 17.04
CA ASN A 376 -11.66 9.58 16.94
C ASN A 376 -11.40 9.18 15.47
N VAL A 377 -11.66 10.08 14.52
CA VAL A 377 -11.52 9.83 13.08
C VAL A 377 -10.46 10.78 12.52
N PHE A 378 -9.41 10.22 11.92
CA PHE A 378 -8.20 10.95 11.50
C PHE A 378 -7.88 10.72 10.02
N LEU A 379 -7.32 11.73 9.36
CA LEU A 379 -7.06 11.73 7.92
C LEU A 379 -5.66 12.27 7.61
N ASN A 380 -4.82 11.46 6.94
CA ASN A 380 -3.43 11.85 6.62
C ASN A 380 -3.36 13.03 5.63
N MET A 381 -4.44 13.29 4.89
CA MET A 381 -4.59 14.47 4.04
C MET A 381 -4.33 15.77 4.81
N THR A 382 -4.93 15.92 5.98
CA THR A 382 -4.84 17.14 6.81
C THR A 382 -3.68 17.05 7.80
N MET A 383 -3.47 15.86 8.36
CA MET A 383 -2.47 15.63 9.40
C MET A 383 -1.03 15.46 8.86
N GLY A 384 -0.86 15.19 7.56
CA GLY A 384 0.40 14.64 7.05
C GLY A 384 0.56 13.19 7.49
N THR A 385 1.80 12.73 7.71
CA THR A 385 2.03 11.41 8.31
C THR A 385 1.36 11.39 9.69
N ILE A 386 0.33 10.55 9.86
CA ILE A 386 -0.31 10.35 11.17
C ILE A 386 0.58 9.40 11.95
N ILE A 387 0.92 9.79 13.18
CA ILE A 387 1.62 8.96 14.15
C ILE A 387 0.59 8.55 15.20
N CYS A 388 0.19 7.27 15.17
CA CYS A 388 -0.56 6.63 16.24
C CYS A 388 0.43 6.00 17.21
N ASN A 389 0.51 6.53 18.43
CA ASN A 389 1.38 6.04 19.48
C ASN A 389 0.57 5.23 20.49
N ILE A 390 0.97 3.98 20.70
CA ILE A 390 0.36 3.07 21.68
C ILE A 390 1.30 3.04 22.89
N ASP A 391 0.77 3.36 24.06
CA ASP A 391 1.53 3.25 25.31
C ASP A 391 1.79 1.77 25.64
N VAL A 392 3.06 1.38 25.71
CA VAL A 392 3.47 -0.02 25.91
C VAL A 392 3.19 -0.51 27.34
N ASP A 393 3.08 0.39 28.32
CA ASP A 393 2.74 0.05 29.71
C ASP A 393 1.22 -0.01 29.91
N ASP A 394 0.46 0.80 29.17
CA ASP A 394 -1.01 0.83 29.18
C ASP A 394 -1.58 0.96 27.76
N PRO A 395 -1.75 -0.17 27.03
CA PRO A 395 -2.20 -0.18 25.63
C PRO A 395 -3.59 0.41 25.37
N THR A 396 -4.34 0.74 26.44
CA THR A 396 -5.62 1.44 26.33
C THR A 396 -5.45 2.94 26.06
N LYS A 397 -4.26 3.49 26.35
CA LYS A 397 -3.86 4.88 26.09
C LYS A 397 -3.21 4.98 24.72
N ILE A 398 -3.90 5.67 23.82
CA ILE A 398 -3.48 5.88 22.44
C ILE A 398 -3.54 7.37 22.15
N THR A 399 -2.49 7.88 21.53
CA THR A 399 -2.42 9.28 21.09
C THR A 399 -2.21 9.35 19.58
N PHE A 400 -2.77 10.40 18.98
CA PHE A 400 -2.63 10.69 17.56
C PHE A 400 -2.00 12.07 17.41
N SER A 401 -1.00 12.15 16.54
CA SER A 401 -0.38 13.41 16.13
C SER A 401 -0.04 13.36 14.66
N GLY A 402 0.22 14.51 14.05
CA GLY A 402 0.63 14.61 12.66
C GLY A 402 1.92 15.43 12.47
N GLU A 403 2.65 15.10 11.41
CA GLU A 403 3.81 15.87 10.96
C GLU A 403 3.42 17.20 10.26
N GLY A 404 2.13 17.35 9.93
CA GLY A 404 1.58 18.44 9.14
C GLY A 404 1.72 18.18 7.66
N ALA A 405 0.59 18.21 6.94
CA ALA A 405 0.56 17.89 5.52
C ALA A 405 1.46 18.84 4.70
N THR A 406 2.22 18.25 3.78
CA THR A 406 3.15 18.93 2.88
C THR A 406 2.71 18.88 1.40
N LYS A 407 1.81 17.96 1.07
CA LYS A 407 1.32 17.72 -0.31
C LYS A 407 -0.03 18.34 -0.57
N MET A 408 -0.83 18.54 0.48
CA MET A 408 -2.03 19.34 0.36
C MET A 408 -1.65 20.76 -0.08
N LYS A 409 -2.23 21.24 -1.19
CA LYS A 409 -2.01 22.61 -1.65
C LYS A 409 -2.70 23.56 -0.67
N ASN A 410 -1.89 24.37 0.02
CA ASN A 410 -2.29 25.33 1.05
C ASN A 410 -3.59 26.09 0.68
N PRO A 411 -4.56 26.17 1.61
CA PRO A 411 -5.80 26.87 1.35
C PRO A 411 -5.62 28.39 1.22
N LYS A 412 -4.44 28.98 1.45
CA LYS A 412 -4.17 30.39 1.04
C LYS A 412 -4.18 30.64 -0.47
N LYS A 413 -4.30 29.59 -1.29
CA LYS A 413 -4.65 29.70 -2.72
C LYS A 413 -6.17 29.60 -2.98
N THR A 414 -6.96 29.32 -1.95
CA THR A 414 -8.40 29.55 -1.98
C THR A 414 -8.64 31.06 -1.89
N THR A 415 -9.77 31.51 -2.39
CA THR A 415 -10.20 32.91 -2.25
C THR A 415 -10.70 33.23 -0.83
N ASP A 416 -10.69 32.26 0.10
CA ASP A 416 -11.10 32.47 1.48
C ASP A 416 -9.91 32.99 2.33
N PRO A 417 -9.95 34.27 2.75
CA PRO A 417 -8.89 34.86 3.56
C PRO A 417 -8.81 34.27 4.98
N ASN A 418 -9.81 33.50 5.43
CA ASN A 418 -9.87 32.92 6.77
C ASN A 418 -9.37 31.46 6.84
N ALA A 419 -9.00 30.86 5.71
CA ALA A 419 -8.58 29.47 5.72
C ALA A 419 -7.26 29.26 6.51
N PRO A 420 -7.19 28.24 7.40
CA PRO A 420 -6.06 28.07 8.30
C PRO A 420 -4.82 27.57 7.55
N ASN A 421 -3.66 27.69 8.19
CA ASN A 421 -2.50 26.97 7.69
C ASN A 421 -2.70 25.48 7.99
N ILE A 422 -2.65 24.61 6.98
CA ILE A 422 -2.86 23.15 7.20
C ILE A 422 -1.91 22.54 8.25
N LYS A 423 -0.73 23.14 8.44
CA LYS A 423 0.19 22.73 9.51
C LYS A 423 -0.35 22.97 10.92
N GLU A 424 -1.29 23.88 11.11
CA GLU A 424 -1.98 24.14 12.37
C GLU A 424 -3.04 23.08 12.67
N GLU A 425 -3.51 22.35 11.64
CA GLU A 425 -4.52 21.29 11.77
C GLU A 425 -3.90 19.90 11.95
N LYS A 426 -2.57 19.83 12.09
CA LYS A 426 -1.81 18.58 12.02
C LYS A 426 -2.17 17.56 13.10
N ASP A 427 -2.70 18.02 14.24
CA ASP A 427 -3.07 17.19 15.39
C ASP A 427 -4.60 17.16 15.60
N LEU A 428 -5.38 17.65 14.63
CA LEU A 428 -6.84 17.71 14.75
C LEU A 428 -7.50 16.46 14.17
N PRO A 429 -8.55 15.93 14.83
CA PRO A 429 -9.42 14.94 14.21
C PRO A 429 -10.15 15.57 13.01
N LEU A 430 -10.57 14.73 12.07
CA LEU A 430 -11.14 15.15 10.78
C LEU A 430 -12.22 16.21 10.94
N VAL A 431 -13.17 16.02 11.86
CA VAL A 431 -14.32 16.93 12.05
C VAL A 431 -13.95 18.32 12.56
N GLN A 432 -12.74 18.51 13.08
CA GLN A 432 -12.24 19.79 13.54
C GLN A 432 -11.40 20.51 12.47
N THR A 433 -11.13 19.86 11.34
CA THR A 433 -10.36 20.46 10.24
C THR A 433 -11.24 21.37 9.38
N TYR A 434 -10.65 22.42 8.84
CA TYR A 434 -11.24 23.27 7.83
C TYR A 434 -11.60 22.46 6.58
N PHE A 435 -10.85 21.39 6.28
CA PHE A 435 -11.16 20.50 5.16
C PHE A 435 -12.56 19.92 5.28
N TYR A 436 -12.87 19.35 6.44
CA TYR A 436 -14.18 18.79 6.69
C TYR A 436 -15.30 19.84 6.71
N ASN A 437 -15.02 21.02 7.27
CA ASN A 437 -16.04 22.05 7.51
C ASN A 437 -16.29 22.99 6.31
N HIS A 438 -15.34 23.13 5.38
CA HIS A 438 -15.39 24.15 4.31
C HIS A 438 -15.09 23.61 2.91
N THR A 439 -14.40 22.46 2.78
CA THR A 439 -14.49 21.75 1.50
C THR A 439 -15.93 21.32 1.39
N LEU A 440 -16.58 21.74 0.31
CA LEU A 440 -17.91 21.29 -0.06
C LEU A 440 -17.89 19.76 -0.17
N ILE A 441 -18.15 19.06 0.94
CA ILE A 441 -19.01 17.87 0.95
C ILE A 441 -20.46 18.31 0.63
N ASN A 442 -20.64 19.36 -0.21
CA ASN A 442 -21.90 19.75 -0.81
C ASN A 442 -22.07 18.97 -2.11
N TYR A 443 -22.62 17.80 -1.90
CA TYR A 443 -23.40 17.03 -2.85
C TYR A 443 -24.11 17.91 -3.90
N SER A 444 -23.82 17.70 -5.18
CA SER A 444 -24.45 18.43 -6.30
C SER A 444 -25.74 17.79 -6.84
N GLY A 445 -26.34 16.83 -6.12
CA GLY A 445 -27.61 16.27 -6.54
C GLY A 445 -28.81 17.11 -6.09
N THR A 446 -29.95 16.83 -6.74
CA THR A 446 -31.19 17.63 -6.65
C THR A 446 -31.70 17.84 -5.21
N GLU A 447 -32.54 18.87 -4.99
CA GLU A 447 -33.15 19.21 -3.69
C GLU A 447 -33.78 18.02 -2.93
N SER A 448 -34.28 17.02 -3.65
CA SER A 448 -34.81 15.77 -3.05
C SER A 448 -33.77 14.96 -2.25
N THR A 449 -32.49 15.16 -2.55
CA THR A 449 -31.35 14.54 -1.88
C THR A 449 -30.76 15.40 -0.77
N LEU A 450 -30.96 16.72 -0.84
CA LEU A 450 -30.60 17.68 0.22
C LEU A 450 -31.43 17.42 1.49
N ALA A 451 -32.71 17.07 1.33
CA ALA A 451 -33.59 16.65 2.43
C ALA A 451 -33.13 15.36 3.15
N ASN A 452 -32.28 14.54 2.49
CA ASN A 452 -31.63 13.41 3.14
C ASN A 452 -30.34 13.81 3.87
N MET A 453 -29.69 14.92 3.50
CA MET A 453 -28.46 15.40 4.16
C MET A 453 -28.70 16.07 5.52
N THR A 454 -29.80 16.82 5.69
CA THR A 454 -30.24 17.31 7.02
C THR A 454 -30.58 16.14 7.96
N LYS A 455 -30.80 14.94 7.41
CA LYS A 455 -30.93 13.66 8.12
C LYS A 455 -29.61 12.87 8.26
N VAL A 456 -28.54 13.25 7.54
CA VAL A 456 -27.23 12.58 7.55
C VAL A 456 -26.25 13.25 8.51
N TYR A 457 -26.32 14.58 8.64
CA TYR A 457 -25.54 15.36 9.60
C TYR A 457 -26.48 16.30 10.36
N PRO A 458 -27.10 15.86 11.47
CA PRO A 458 -28.08 16.69 12.18
C PRO A 458 -27.51 17.94 12.86
N ASP A 459 -26.18 18.11 12.92
CA ASP A 459 -25.54 19.24 13.61
C ASP A 459 -24.98 20.34 12.69
N VAL A 460 -25.27 20.35 11.37
CA VAL A 460 -24.85 21.46 10.48
C VAL A 460 -25.88 22.60 10.47
N THR A 461 -26.58 22.80 11.59
CA THR A 461 -27.38 24.00 11.82
C THR A 461 -27.13 24.52 13.22
N GLN A 462 -26.17 25.45 13.33
CA GLN A 462 -25.99 26.55 14.30
C GLN A 462 -24.54 27.03 14.13
N GLU A 463 -24.20 28.21 13.60
CA GLU A 463 -24.91 29.48 13.34
C GLU A 463 -24.64 30.00 11.92
#